data_AF-A0A2H0SVF5-F1
#
_entry.id   AF-A0A2H0SVF5-F1
#
_cell.length_a   1.000
_cell.length_b   1.000
_cell.length_c   1.000
_cell.angle_alpha   90.00
_cell.angle_beta   90.00
_cell.angle_gamma   90.00
#
_symmetry.space_group_name_H-M   'P 1'
#
loop_
_entity.id
_entity.type
_entity.pdbx_description
1 polymer ?
#
loop_
_entity_poly.entity_id
_entity_poly.type
_entity_poly.pdbx_seq_one_letter_code
_entity_poly.pdbx_strand_id
1 'polypeptide(L)' 'MALLAPLLSKLFRLIRLEIPTRNWLFLTLPIGVLVHVSVGTITPFTAAFLEINTHFVLKAIVLGSFFLGIRGIKISR' A
#
# COMPACT_ATOMS: atom_id res chain seq x y z
N MET A 1 -5.29 6.78 -7.67
CA MET A 1 -4.85 7.23 -6.31
C MET A 1 -4.60 8.73 -6.18
N ALA A 2 -4.01 9.43 -7.15
CA ALA A 2 -3.74 10.87 -7.02
C ALA A 2 -4.98 11.73 -6.65
N LEU A 3 -6.16 11.40 -7.17
CA LEU A 3 -7.42 12.09 -6.84
C LEU A 3 -8.04 11.65 -5.50
N LEU A 4 -7.82 10.40 -5.09
CA LEU A 4 -8.34 9.83 -3.85
C LEU A 4 -7.46 10.16 -2.64
N ALA A 5 -6.18 10.42 -2.87
CA ALA A 5 -5.21 10.64 -1.80
C ALA A 5 -5.57 11.81 -0.87
N PRO A 6 -6.04 12.99 -1.34
CA PRO A 6 -6.49 14.06 -0.44
C PRO A 6 -7.68 13.66 0.43
N LEU A 7 -8.61 12.85 -0.13
CA LEU A 7 -9.76 12.35 0.61
C LEU A 7 -9.33 11.33 1.67
N LEU A 8 -8.49 10.36 1.30
CA LEU A 8 -7.94 9.35 2.20
C LEU A 8 -7.14 9.98 3.34
N SER A 9 -6.27 10.96 3.06
CA SER A 9 -5.55 11.68 4.12
C SER A 9 -6.50 12.39 5.09
N LYS A 10 -7.60 12.99 4.60
CA LYS A 10 -8.62 13.61 5.47
C LYS A 10 -9.35 12.56 6.31
N LEU A 11 -9.71 11.42 5.73
CA LEU A 11 -10.39 10.32 6.41
C LEU A 11 -9.53 9.73 7.52
N PHE A 12 -8.26 9.43 7.24
CA PHE A 12 -7.35 8.84 8.22
C PHE A 12 -6.96 9.82 9.33
N ARG A 13 -7.01 11.12 9.06
CA ARG A 13 -6.86 12.14 10.11
C ARG A 13 -7.96 12.06 11.17
N LEU A 14 -9.18 11.60 10.84
CA LEU A 14 -10.27 11.42 11.81
C LEU A 14 -9.93 10.37 12.88
N ILE A 15 -9.14 9.36 12.51
CA ILE A 15 -8.61 8.33 13.42
C ILE A 15 -7.20 8.67 13.93
N ARG A 16 -6.83 9.96 13.89
CA ARG A 16 -5.54 10.51 14.34
C ARG A 16 -4.31 10.00 13.58
N LEU A 17 -4.48 9.46 12.36
CA LEU A 17 -3.38 9.07 11.49
C LEU A 17 -3.12 10.14 10.44
N GLU A 18 -1.95 10.76 10.51
CA GLU A 18 -1.48 11.73 9.53
C GLU A 18 -0.64 11.03 8.47
N ILE A 19 -1.27 10.77 7.32
CA ILE A 19 -0.64 10.13 6.16
C ILE A 19 -0.43 11.20 5.07
N PRO A 20 0.83 11.51 4.69
CA PRO A 20 1.10 12.46 3.61
C PRO A 20 0.49 12.00 2.27
N THR A 21 0.02 12.94 1.46
CA THR A 21 -0.68 12.62 0.21
C THR A 21 0.15 11.76 -0.76
N ARG A 22 1.48 11.99 -0.81
CA ARG A 22 2.40 11.21 -1.66
C ARG A 22 2.53 9.75 -1.21
N ASN A 23 2.38 9.47 0.08
CA ASN A 23 2.52 8.13 0.63
C ASN A 23 1.45 7.17 0.12
N TRP A 24 0.24 7.68 -0.14
CA TRP A 24 -0.84 6.89 -0.73
C TRP A 24 -0.47 6.29 -2.08
N LEU A 25 0.36 6.98 -2.88
CA LEU A 25 0.83 6.43 -4.16
C LEU A 25 1.65 5.17 -3.94
N PHE A 26 2.60 5.22 -3.00
CA PHE A 26 3.44 4.07 -2.64
C PHE A 26 2.65 2.95 -1.95
N LEU A 27 1.65 3.29 -1.14
CA LEU A 27 0.78 2.30 -0.49
C LEU A 27 -0.19 1.61 -1.46
N THR A 28 -0.39 2.12 -2.67
CA THR A 28 -1.33 1.54 -3.65
C THR A 28 -1.03 0.07 -3.93
N LEU A 29 0.23 -0.26 -4.23
CA LEU A 29 0.64 -1.61 -4.57
C LEU A 29 0.44 -2.59 -3.39
N PRO A 30 0.99 -2.34 -2.19
CA PRO A 30 0.81 -3.25 -1.07
C PRO A 30 -0.66 -3.35 -0.63
N ILE A 31 -1.42 -2.24 -0.62
CA ILE A 31 -2.87 -2.30 -0.32
C ILE A 31 -3.59 -3.15 -1.37
N GLY A 32 -3.29 -2.97 -2.65
CA GLY A 32 -3.88 -3.77 -3.73
C GLY A 32 -3.63 -5.27 -3.55
N VAL A 33 -2.38 -5.67 -3.29
CA VAL A 33 -2.04 -7.06 -2.99
C VAL A 33 -2.85 -7.58 -1.79
N LEU A 34 -2.87 -6.84 -0.68
CA LEU A 34 -3.62 -7.22 0.52
C LEU A 34 -5.12 -7.39 0.25
N VAL A 35 -5.74 -6.47 -0.49
CA VAL A 35 -7.16 -6.54 -0.85
C VAL A 35 -7.44 -7.74 -1.75
N HIS A 36 -6.63 -7.97 -2.79
CA HIS A 36 -6.80 -9.13 -3.67
C HIS A 36 -6.68 -10.47 -2.93
N VAL A 37 -5.73 -10.58 -2.00
CA VAL A 37 -5.61 -11.75 -1.13
C VAL A 37 -6.81 -11.89 -0.21
N SER A 38 -7.26 -10.81 0.43
CA SER A 38 -8.36 -10.83 1.40
C SER A 38 -9.72 -11.15 0.77
N VAL A 39 -9.96 -10.68 -0.46
CA VAL A 39 -11.20 -10.93 -1.21
C VAL A 39 -11.15 -12.29 -1.94
N GLY A 40 -9.98 -12.91 -2.06
CA GLY A 40 -9.79 -14.18 -2.78
C GLY A 40 -9.69 -14.02 -4.31
N THR A 41 -9.72 -12.79 -4.83
CA THR A 41 -9.57 -12.50 -6.26
C THR A 41 -8.09 -12.37 -6.61
N ILE A 42 -7.43 -13.50 -6.82
CA ILE A 42 -6.00 -13.57 -7.13
C ILE A 42 -5.74 -13.15 -8.58
N THR A 43 -4.99 -12.06 -8.76
CA THR A 43 -4.49 -11.62 -10.08
C THR A 43 -3.16 -12.29 -10.40
N PRO A 44 -2.69 -12.30 -11.67
CA PRO A 44 -1.36 -12.78 -12.01
C PRO A 44 -0.24 -12.08 -11.21
N PHE A 45 -0.42 -10.78 -10.94
CA PHE A 45 0.50 -10.00 -10.11
C PHE A 45 0.51 -10.49 -8.65
N THR A 46 -0.67 -10.70 -8.06
CA THR A 46 -0.82 -11.20 -6.69
C THR A 46 -0.27 -12.63 -6.57
N ALA A 47 -0.56 -13.51 -7.53
CA ALA A 47 -0.03 -14.88 -7.58
C ALA A 47 1.51 -14.87 -7.63
N ALA A 48 2.08 -14.06 -8.52
CA ALA A 48 3.53 -13.89 -8.64
C ALA A 48 4.18 -13.35 -7.36
N PHE A 49 3.49 -12.49 -6.61
CA PHE A 49 3.97 -11.99 -5.32
C PHE A 49 3.91 -13.04 -4.21
N LEU A 50 2.87 -13.89 -4.20
CA LEU A 50 2.69 -14.95 -3.21
C LEU A 50 3.63 -16.14 -3.42
N GLU A 51 4.09 -16.37 -4.65
CA GLU A 51 5.02 -17.45 -4.98
C GLU A 51 6.32 -17.29 -4.19
N ILE A 52 6.66 -18.25 -3.33
CA ILE A 52 7.70 -18.10 -2.31
C ILE A 52 9.10 -18.00 -2.94
N ASN A 53 9.39 -18.85 -3.92
CA ASN A 53 10.76 -19.10 -4.39
C ASN A 53 11.16 -18.27 -5.62
N THR A 54 10.31 -17.35 -6.08
CA THR A 54 10.54 -16.64 -7.33
C THR A 54 10.15 -15.15 -7.23
N HIS A 55 10.36 -14.42 -8.34
CA HIS A 55 9.89 -13.03 -8.53
C HIS A 55 10.43 -12.02 -7.49
N PHE A 56 11.71 -12.15 -7.12
CA PHE A 56 12.36 -11.29 -6.12
C PHE A 56 12.30 -9.79 -6.45
N VAL A 57 12.41 -9.42 -7.73
CA VAL A 57 12.30 -8.01 -8.16
C VAL A 57 10.90 -7.46 -7.86
N LEU A 58 9.86 -8.23 -8.18
CA LEU A 58 8.47 -7.86 -7.89
C LEU A 58 8.27 -7.67 -6.38
N LYS A 59 8.75 -8.64 -5.58
CA LYS A 59 8.67 -8.56 -4.11
C LYS A 59 9.41 -7.34 -3.58
N ALA A 60 10.61 -7.06 -4.08
CA ALA A 60 11.39 -5.89 -3.70
C ALA A 60 10.65 -4.59 -4.04
N ILE A 61 9.98 -4.51 -5.20
CA ILE A 61 9.16 -3.35 -5.57
C ILE A 61 7.98 -3.18 -4.62
N VAL A 62 7.22 -4.25 -4.33
CA VAL A 62 6.05 -4.18 -3.43
C VAL A 62 6.49 -3.83 -1.99
N LEU A 63 7.51 -4.49 -1.48
CA LEU A 63 8.05 -4.24 -0.13
C LEU A 63 8.72 -2.87 -0.02
N GLY A 64 9.46 -2.44 -1.04
CA GLY A 64 10.04 -1.11 -1.12
C GLY A 64 8.97 -0.02 -1.17
N SER A 65 7.90 -0.24 -1.94
CA SER A 65 6.75 0.66 -1.98
C SER A 65 6.03 0.70 -0.63
N PHE A 66 5.91 -0.43 0.07
CA PHE A 66 5.37 -0.45 1.43
C PHE A 66 6.25 0.39 2.38
N PHE A 67 7.57 0.16 2.37
CA PHE A 67 8.51 0.91 3.21
C PHE A 67 8.46 2.43 2.94
N LEU A 68 8.47 2.85 1.67
CA LEU A 68 8.34 4.25 1.30
C LEU A 68 6.96 4.82 1.66
N GLY A 69 5.91 4.01 1.56
CA GLY A 69 4.53 4.39 1.89
C GLY A 69 4.30 4.61 3.38
N ILE A 70 4.92 3.82 4.26
CA ILE A 70 4.82 4.03 5.71
C ILE A 70 5.72 5.15 6.23
N ARG A 71 6.77 5.50 5.48
CA ARG A 71 7.75 6.51 5.90
C ARG A 71 7.11 7.90 6.02
N GLY A 72 7.09 8.44 7.23
CA GLY A 72 6.55 9.78 7.50
C GLY A 72 5.06 9.80 7.85
N ILE A 73 4.42 8.63 8.02
CA ILE A 73 3.14 8.55 8.72
C ILE A 73 3.37 8.92 10.19
N LYS A 74 2.51 9.77 10.74
CA LYS A 74 2.56 10.21 12.14
C LYS A 74 1.22 9.94 12.82
N ILE A 75 1.28 9.71 14.13
CA ILE A 75 0.09 9.65 14.97
C ILE A 75 -0.07 11.03 15.60
N SER A 76 -1.19 11.69 15.31
CA SER A 76 -1.54 12.98 15.91
C SER A 76 -1.89 12.75 17.39
N ARG A 77 -1.33 13.55 18.30
CA ARG A 77 -1.59 13.46 19.74
C ARG A 77 -2.97 14.02 20.08
#